data_AF-A0A935XQD3-F1
#
_entry.id   AF-A0A935XQD3-F1
#
_cell.length_a   1.000
_cell.length_b   1.000
_cell.length_c   1.000
_cell.angle_alpha   90.00
_cell.angle_beta   90.00
_cell.angle_gamma   90.00
#
_symmetry.space_group_name_H-M   'P 1'
#
loop_
_entity.id
_entity.type
_entity.pdbx_description
1 polymer ?
#
loop_
_entity_poly.entity_id
_entity_poly.type
_entity_poly.pdbx_seq_one_letter_code
_entity_poly.pdbx_strand_id
1 'polypeptide(L)' 'MLVAGWRRGDGREVVGQVPRMLASVLFSRLWVPRGNSGRARVSAFSPMPVPADLRHLVP' A
#
# COMPACT_ATOMS: atom_id res chain seq x y z
N MET A 1 2.26 6.83 -14.95
CA MET A 1 1.41 7.43 -16.00
C MET A 1 0.90 8.80 -15.57
N LEU A 2 0.59 9.02 -14.30
CA LEU A 2 0.02 10.27 -13.79
C LEU A 2 0.87 11.50 -14.11
N VAL A 3 2.17 11.41 -13.79
CA VAL A 3 3.14 12.48 -14.08
C VAL A 3 3.24 12.77 -15.57
N ALA A 4 3.09 11.74 -16.42
CA ALA A 4 3.10 11.91 -17.87
C ALA A 4 1.79 12.54 -18.38
N GLY A 5 0.63 12.10 -17.87
CA GLY A 5 -0.67 12.68 -18.19
C GLY A 5 -0.75 14.15 -17.77
N TRP A 6 -0.25 14.48 -16.58
CA TRP A 6 -0.16 15.87 -16.10
C TRP A 6 0.71 16.75 -17.01
N ARG A 7 1.91 16.28 -17.36
CA ARG A 7 2.82 17.03 -18.25
C ARG A 7 2.29 17.18 -19.68
N ARG A 8 1.44 16.26 -20.14
CA ARG A 8 0.85 16.28 -21.49
C ARG A 8 -0.53 16.95 -21.54
N GLY A 9 -1.05 17.41 -20.40
CA GLY A 9 -2.40 17.99 -20.31
C GLY A 9 -3.54 16.97 -20.51
N ASP A 10 -3.25 15.67 -20.36
CA ASP A 10 -4.25 14.61 -20.50
C ASP A 10 -5.06 14.47 -19.20
N GLY A 11 -6.09 15.31 -19.09
CA GLY A 11 -7.01 15.32 -17.96
C GLY A 11 -7.76 14.00 -17.77
N ARG A 12 -8.01 13.25 -18.86
CA ARG A 12 -8.73 11.96 -18.78
C ARG A 12 -7.86 10.91 -18.09
N GLU A 13 -6.57 10.85 -18.43
CA GLU A 13 -5.60 9.98 -17.75
C GLU A 13 -5.45 10.35 -16.27
N VAL A 14 -5.34 11.66 -15.97
CA VAL A 14 -5.20 12.13 -14.59
C VAL A 14 -6.44 11.80 -13.76
N VAL A 15 -7.64 12.09 -14.27
CA VAL A 15 -8.91 11.78 -13.57
C VAL A 15 -9.12 10.28 -13.41
N GLY A 16 -8.69 9.45 -14.37
CA GLY A 16 -8.77 7.99 -14.22
C GLY A 16 -7.81 7.43 -13.16
N GLN A 17 -6.64 8.04 -13.00
CA GLN A 17 -5.59 7.49 -12.15
C GLN A 17 -5.65 7.96 -10.69
N VAL A 18 -6.13 9.19 -10.44
CA VAL A 18 -6.35 9.71 -9.08
C VAL A 18 -7.21 8.78 -8.20
N PRO A 19 -8.44 8.39 -8.59
CA PRO A 19 -9.27 7.52 -7.77
C PRO A 19 -8.65 6.15 -7.57
N ARG A 20 -7.90 5.65 -8.56
CA ARG A 20 -7.19 4.36 -8.45
C ARG A 20 -6.09 4.41 -7.37
N MET A 21 -5.33 5.50 -7.29
CA MET A 21 -4.32 5.67 -6.24
C MET A 21 -4.97 5.86 -4.86
N LEU A 22 -6.02 6.66 -4.77
CA LEU A 22 -6.76 6.85 -3.53
C LEU A 22 -7.33 5.52 -3.01
N ALA A 23 -7.99 4.75 -3.88
CA ALA A 23 -8.47 3.42 -3.57
C ALA A 23 -7.32 2.51 -3.10
N SER A 24 -6.18 2.50 -3.83
CA SER A 24 -5.02 1.70 -3.44
C SER A 24 -4.54 2.03 -2.02
N VAL A 25 -4.43 3.30 -1.65
CA VAL A 25 -3.97 3.71 -0.31
C VAL A 25 -5.00 3.32 0.76
N LEU A 26 -6.28 3.63 0.52
CA LEU A 26 -7.36 3.34 1.47
C LEU A 26 -7.51 1.85 1.72
N PHE A 27 -7.62 1.05 0.66
CA PHE A 27 -7.80 -0.40 0.79
C PHE A 27 -6.54 -1.10 1.30
N SER A 28 -5.34 -0.65 0.91
CA SER A 28 -4.11 -1.21 1.49
C SER A 28 -4.06 -0.97 3.00
N ARG A 29 -4.45 0.22 3.48
CA ARG A 29 -4.43 0.52 4.91
C ARG A 29 -5.51 -0.23 5.69
N LEU A 30 -6.66 -0.49 5.06
CA LEU A 30 -7.78 -1.15 5.69
C LEU A 30 -7.61 -2.68 5.74
N TRP A 31 -7.01 -3.29 4.71
CA TRP A 31 -6.96 -4.75 4.55
C TRP A 31 -5.60 -5.36 4.89
N VAL A 32 -4.50 -4.60 4.84
CA VAL A 32 -3.17 -5.13 5.12
C VAL A 32 -2.88 -5.06 6.63
N PRO A 33 -2.54 -6.18 7.28
CA PRO A 33 -2.21 -6.20 8.71
C PRO A 33 -1.02 -5.29 9.03
N ARG A 34 -1.07 -4.65 10.21
CA ARG A 34 0.07 -3.88 10.71
C ARG A 34 1.32 -4.76 10.79
N GLY A 35 2.46 -4.17 10.42
CA GLY A 35 3.73 -4.87 10.28
C GLY A 35 4.00 -5.38 8.87
N ASN A 36 2.97 -5.69 8.08
CA ASN A 36 3.17 -6.16 6.71
C ASN A 36 3.29 -4.98 5.73
N SER A 37 4.51 -4.48 5.54
CA SER A 37 4.82 -3.35 4.65
C SER A 37 4.77 -3.69 3.15
N GLY A 38 4.28 -4.89 2.79
CA GLY A 38 4.13 -5.35 1.40
C GLY A 38 5.43 -5.75 0.70
N ARG A 39 6.59 -5.60 1.36
CA ARG A 39 7.90 -6.06 0.87
C ARG A 39 8.38 -7.36 1.52
N ALA A 40 7.74 -7.79 2.59
CA ALA A 40 8.04 -9.05 3.24
C ALA A 40 7.59 -10.22 2.35
N ARG A 41 8.29 -11.37 2.41
CA ARG A 41 7.81 -12.64 1.81
C ARG A 41 6.69 -13.28 2.64
N VAL A 42 5.73 -12.47 3.07
CA VAL A 42 4.57 -12.87 3.88
C VAL A 42 3.33 -12.44 3.12
N SER A 43 2.30 -13.30 3.09
CA SER A 43 1.02 -12.98 2.45
C SER A 43 0.50 -11.63 2.93
N ALA A 44 0.06 -10.77 2.00
CA ALA A 44 -0.46 -9.43 2.30
C ALA A 44 -1.66 -9.43 3.26
N PHE A 45 -2.36 -10.56 3.38
CA PHE A 45 -3.51 -10.74 4.27
C PHE A 45 -3.16 -11.45 5.58
N SER A 46 -1.91 -11.85 5.76
CA SER A 46 -1.43 -12.50 6.98
C SER A 46 -0.68 -11.50 7.88
N PRO A 47 -0.93 -11.50 9.20
CA PRO A 47 -0.14 -10.73 10.15
C PRO A 47 1.35 -11.04 10.06
N MET A 48 2.20 -10.04 10.30
CA MET A 48 3.65 -10.26 10.28
C MET A 48 4.05 -11.10 11.51
N PRO A 49 4.68 -12.28 11.33
CA PRO A 49 5.13 -13.08 12.46
C PRO A 49 6.26 -12.36 13.19
N VAL A 50 6.15 -12.28 14.53
CA VAL A 50 7.19 -11.71 15.39
C VAL A 50 8.07 -12.86 15.94
N PRO A 51 9.39 -12.86 15.64
CA PRO A 51 10.34 -13.82 16.21
C PRO A 51 10.32 -13.83 17.75
N ALA A 52 10.50 -15.00 18.36
CA ALA A 52 10.32 -15.19 19.81
C ALA A 52 11.28 -14.33 20.66
N ASP A 53 12.51 -14.20 20.19
CA ASP A 53 13.56 -13.34 20.74
C ASP A 53 13.22 -11.85 20.67
N LEU A 54 12.38 -11.41 19.73
CA LEU A 54 11.98 -10.00 19.55
C LEU A 54 10.65 -9.64 20.21
N ARG A 55 9.91 -10.62 20.77
CA ARG A 55 8.59 -10.37 21.38
C ARG A 55 8.63 -9.38 22.53
N HIS A 56 9.75 -9.26 23.22
CA HIS A 56 9.93 -8.31 24.32
C HIS A 56 10.02 -6.83 23.87
N LEU A 57 10.15 -6.57 22.56
CA LEU A 57 10.25 -5.23 21.97
C LEU A 57 8.94 -4.73 21.37
N VAL A 58 7.94 -5.59 21.21
CA VAL A 58 6.65 -5.27 20.59
C VAL A 58 5.58 -5.22 21.69
N PRO A 59 4.82 -4.12 21.83
CA PRO A 59 3.77 -3.98 22.84
C PRO A 59 2.56 -4.88 22.60
#